data_AF-A0A8D8IVV9-F1
#
_entry.id   AF-A0A8D8IVV9-F1
#
_cell.length_a   1.000
_cell.length_b   1.000
_cell.length_c   1.000
_cell.angle_alpha   90.00
_cell.angle_beta   90.00
_cell.angle_gamma   90.00
#
_symmetry.space_group_name_H-M   'P 1'
#
loop_
_entity.id
_entity.type
_entity.pdbx_description
1 polymer ?
#
loop_
_entity_poly.entity_id
_entity_poly.type
_entity_poly.pdbx_seq_one_letter_code
_entity_poly.pdbx_strand_id
1 'polypeptide(L)'
;MVIKVYISGMSGSKEVKKRQQRVSMIMDSKHIPYTIIDITEPGQEAEKDFMQKNSEHNGSTISDPTPRHPLPPQLFNDSEYCGDYDDFDLANEIDNLEVFLKLEAPKPVEVSPADEQQQKNGQTEPEEGDGDQVTAATEEADDENKENKTEEGANEV
;
A
#
# COMPACT_ATOMS: atom_id res chain seq x y z
N MET A 1 -8.05 22.58 13.86
CA MET A 1 -8.00 21.15 13.55
C MET A 1 -8.69 20.93 12.22
N VAL A 2 -7.90 20.75 11.17
CA VAL A 2 -8.36 20.48 9.81
C VAL A 2 -7.57 19.28 9.29
N ILE A 3 -8.29 18.21 8.93
CA ILE A 3 -7.66 17.05 8.28
C ILE A 3 -7.34 17.42 6.84
N LYS A 4 -6.07 17.27 6.46
CA LYS A 4 -5.56 17.50 5.10
C LYS A 4 -5.15 16.17 4.51
N VAL A 5 -5.72 15.84 3.36
CA VAL A 5 -5.37 14.65 2.58
C VAL A 5 -4.66 15.12 1.33
N TYR A 6 -3.35 14.86 1.26
CA TYR A 6 -2.55 15.19 0.08
C TYR A 6 -2.76 14.11 -0.97
N ILE A 7 -3.10 14.53 -2.18
CA ILE A 7 -3.33 13.67 -3.33
C ILE A 7 -2.54 14.15 -4.55
N SER A 8 -2.49 13.31 -5.57
CA SER A 8 -1.94 13.55 -6.88
C SER A 8 -2.98 13.16 -7.93
N GLY A 9 -3.71 14.13 -8.47
CA GLY A 9 -4.70 13.92 -9.53
C GLY A 9 -4.08 13.38 -10.82
N MET A 10 -2.83 13.76 -11.09
CA MET A 10 -2.06 13.31 -12.27
C MET A 10 -1.14 12.11 -12.00
N SER A 11 -1.37 11.32 -10.94
CA SER A 11 -0.52 10.15 -10.66
C SER A 11 -0.49 9.14 -11.83
N GLY A 12 0.69 8.61 -12.15
CA GLY A 12 0.85 7.53 -13.12
C GLY A 12 0.52 6.14 -12.55
N SER A 13 0.53 5.99 -11.21
CA SER A 13 0.29 4.72 -10.54
C SER A 13 -1.20 4.50 -10.29
N LYS A 14 -1.75 3.41 -10.87
CA LYS A 14 -3.15 3.01 -10.63
C LYS A 14 -3.41 2.66 -9.17
N GLU A 15 -2.41 2.10 -8.49
CA GLU A 15 -2.51 1.74 -7.08
C GLU A 15 -2.63 2.98 -6.20
N VAL A 16 -1.77 3.99 -6.43
CA VAL A 16 -1.86 5.30 -5.77
C VAL A 16 -3.24 5.93 -5.97
N LYS A 17 -3.79 5.91 -7.19
CA LYS A 17 -5.16 6.42 -7.44
C LYS A 17 -6.23 5.68 -6.63
N LYS A 18 -6.17 4.35 -6.59
CA LYS A 18 -7.11 3.54 -5.81
C LYS A 18 -7.01 3.83 -4.31
N ARG A 19 -5.79 3.92 -3.78
CA ARG A 19 -5.53 4.25 -2.37
C ARG A 19 -6.11 5.61 -1.99
N GLN A 20 -5.84 6.65 -2.79
CA GLN A 20 -6.38 8.01 -2.57
C GLN A 20 -7.91 8.05 -2.62
N GLN A 21 -8.51 7.36 -3.60
CA GLN A 21 -9.96 7.26 -3.72
C GLN A 21 -10.57 6.55 -2.51
N ARG A 22 -9.94 5.45 -2.06
CA ARG A 22 -10.38 4.70 -0.88
C ARG A 22 -10.32 5.54 0.40
N VAL A 23 -9.24 6.30 0.61
CA VAL A 23 -9.16 7.25 1.74
C VAL A 23 -10.34 8.21 1.72
N SER A 24 -10.62 8.82 0.57
CA SER A 24 -11.73 9.78 0.43
C SER A 24 -13.09 9.11 0.74
N MET A 25 -13.33 7.91 0.19
CA MET A 25 -14.55 7.14 0.45
C MET A 25 -14.75 6.83 1.93
N ILE A 26 -13.68 6.44 2.64
CA ILE A 26 -13.74 6.10 4.07
C ILE A 26 -14.00 7.37 4.89
N MET A 27 -13.31 8.47 4.60
CA MET A 27 -13.54 9.76 5.28
C MET A 27 -14.99 10.23 5.13
N ASP A 28 -15.53 10.16 3.91
CA ASP A 28 -16.91 10.53 3.62
C ASP A 28 -17.91 9.63 4.39
N SER A 29 -17.62 8.32 4.43
CA SER A 29 -18.47 7.32 5.11
C SER A 29 -18.45 7.48 6.63
N LYS A 30 -17.32 7.87 7.21
CA LYS A 30 -17.17 8.15 8.65
C LYS A 30 -17.60 9.59 9.02
N HIS A 31 -18.04 10.39 8.04
CA HIS A 31 -18.45 11.78 8.21
C HIS A 31 -17.38 12.69 8.84
N ILE A 32 -16.11 12.41 8.56
CA ILE A 32 -14.99 13.21 9.04
C ILE A 32 -14.76 14.36 8.05
N PRO A 33 -14.74 15.63 8.47
CA PRO A 33 -14.45 16.73 7.57
C PRO A 33 -12.95 16.79 7.25
N TYR A 34 -12.62 16.82 5.95
CA TYR A 34 -11.25 16.91 5.45
C TYR A 34 -11.15 17.83 4.24
N THR A 35 -9.93 18.29 3.96
CA THR A 35 -9.57 19.07 2.78
C THR A 35 -8.65 18.25 1.90
N ILE A 36 -8.97 18.19 0.62
CA ILE A 36 -8.13 17.57 -0.40
C ILE A 36 -7.12 18.61 -0.89
N ILE A 37 -5.85 18.25 -0.90
CA ILE A 37 -4.76 19.07 -1.42
C ILE A 37 -4.12 18.31 -2.58
N ASP A 38 -4.43 18.69 -3.82
CA ASP A 38 -3.78 18.09 -4.98
C ASP A 38 -2.41 18.74 -5.23
N ILE A 39 -1.35 18.00 -4.91
CA ILE A 39 0.04 18.45 -5.08
C ILE A 39 0.50 18.51 -6.53
N THR A 40 -0.34 18.07 -7.48
CA THR A 40 -0.06 18.16 -8.92
C THR A 40 -0.70 19.36 -9.60
N GLU A 41 -1.56 20.10 -8.91
CA GLU A 41 -2.16 21.32 -9.46
C GLU A 41 -1.14 22.47 -9.57
N PRO A 42 -1.25 23.34 -10.60
CA PRO A 42 -0.40 24.51 -10.71
C PRO A 42 -0.52 25.42 -9.47
N GLY A 43 0.62 25.76 -8.86
CA GLY A 43 0.68 26.61 -7.67
C GLY A 43 0.75 25.85 -6.33
N GLN A 44 0.64 24.52 -6.33
CA GLN A 44 0.70 23.67 -5.12
C GLN A 44 2.11 23.11 -4.84
N GLU A 45 3.15 23.73 -5.39
CA GLU A 45 4.55 23.29 -5.23
C GLU A 45 5.00 23.33 -3.76
N ALA A 46 4.55 24.34 -3.00
CA ALA A 46 4.85 24.45 -1.57
C ALA A 46 4.20 23.31 -0.77
N GLU A 47 2.97 22.92 -1.12
CA GLU A 47 2.25 21.81 -0.48
C GLU A 47 2.88 20.46 -0.82
N LYS A 48 3.33 20.28 -2.07
CA LYS A 48 4.13 19.12 -2.48
C LYS A 48 5.39 19.00 -1.63
N ASP A 49 6.15 20.09 -1.51
CA ASP A 49 7.37 20.13 -0.72
C ASP A 49 7.12 19.91 0.76
N PHE A 50 6.04 20.47 1.29
CA PHE A 50 5.61 20.27 2.67
C PHE A 50 5.32 18.79 2.93
N MET A 51 4.48 18.16 2.11
CA MET A 51 4.17 16.73 2.22
C MET A 51 5.46 15.89 2.18
N GLN A 52 6.32 16.11 1.19
CA GLN A 52 7.55 15.31 1.03
C GLN A 52 8.56 15.47 2.16
N LYS A 53 8.60 16.63 2.83
CA LYS A 53 9.54 16.90 3.94
C LYS A 53 9.01 16.46 5.30
N ASN A 54 7.69 16.45 5.49
CA ASN A 54 7.06 16.21 6.79
C ASN A 54 6.38 14.84 6.91
N SER A 55 6.29 14.06 5.83
CA SER A 55 5.87 12.66 5.90
C SER A 55 6.98 11.79 6.50
N GLU A 56 6.63 10.96 7.46
CA GLU A 56 7.56 9.99 8.06
C GLU A 56 7.58 8.65 7.30
N HIS A 57 6.48 8.30 6.61
CA HIS A 57 6.38 7.10 5.79
C HIS A 57 6.29 7.45 4.30
N ASN A 58 7.00 6.66 3.48
CA ASN A 58 7.09 6.93 2.06
C ASN A 58 5.92 6.36 1.23
N GLY A 59 5.05 5.53 1.82
CA GLY A 59 3.94 4.86 1.12
C GLY A 59 4.44 3.84 0.08
N SER A 60 4.68 2.60 0.49
CA SER A 60 5.14 1.54 -0.42
C SER A 60 4.02 1.02 -1.30
N THR A 61 4.31 0.71 -2.56
CA THR A 61 3.36 0.06 -3.48
C THR A 61 3.97 -1.20 -4.08
N ILE A 62 3.15 -2.07 -4.67
CA ILE A 62 3.66 -3.28 -5.33
C ILE A 62 4.60 -2.91 -6.49
N SER A 63 4.29 -1.80 -7.18
CA SER A 63 5.08 -1.32 -8.33
C SER A 63 6.31 -0.50 -7.93
N ASP A 64 6.29 0.10 -6.74
CA ASP A 64 7.38 0.90 -6.18
C ASP A 64 7.51 0.57 -4.69
N PRO A 65 8.24 -0.50 -4.33
CA PRO A 65 8.34 -0.98 -2.97
C PRO A 65 9.20 -0.07 -2.07
N THR A 66 10.10 0.72 -2.67
CA THR A 66 11.00 1.64 -1.96
C THR A 66 11.00 3.03 -2.61
N PRO A 67 9.88 3.78 -2.52
CA PRO A 67 9.77 5.09 -3.14
C PRO A 67 10.83 6.04 -2.60
N ARG A 68 11.44 6.83 -3.50
CA ARG A 68 12.43 7.86 -3.11
C ARG A 68 11.81 9.01 -2.33
N HIS A 69 10.53 9.28 -2.56
CA HIS A 69 9.78 10.34 -1.92
C HIS A 69 8.42 9.79 -1.49
N PRO A 70 7.81 10.38 -0.44
CA PRO A 70 6.47 10.00 -0.01
C PRO A 70 5.45 10.03 -1.15
N LEU A 71 4.78 8.90 -1.35
CA LEU A 71 3.71 8.73 -2.31
C LEU A 71 2.37 9.09 -1.65
N PRO A 72 1.50 9.85 -2.35
CA PRO A 72 0.12 10.04 -1.92
C PRO A 72 -0.67 8.72 -1.86
N PRO A 73 -1.72 8.61 -1.02
CA PRO A 73 -2.21 9.63 -0.10
C PRO A 73 -1.34 9.77 1.14
N GLN A 74 -1.21 11.00 1.64
CA GLN A 74 -0.52 11.34 2.88
C GLN A 74 -1.45 12.20 3.74
N LEU A 75 -1.65 11.83 5.00
CA LEU A 75 -2.63 12.45 5.87
C LEU A 75 -1.94 13.28 6.95
N PHE A 76 -2.46 14.50 7.12
CA PHE A 76 -2.00 15.44 8.13
C PHE A 76 -3.19 16.02 8.86
N ASN A 77 -2.98 16.33 10.13
CA ASN A 77 -3.86 17.19 10.90
C ASN A 77 -3.19 18.55 11.05
N ASP A 78 -3.74 19.57 10.38
CA ASP A 78 -3.16 20.91 10.26
C ASP A 78 -1.73 20.90 9.66
N SER A 79 -0.70 20.70 10.49
CA SER A 79 0.71 20.53 10.07
C SER A 79 1.36 19.29 10.68
N GLU A 80 0.62 18.53 11.48
CA GLU A 80 1.10 17.35 12.16
C GLU A 80 0.85 16.11 11.29
N TYR A 81 1.89 15.32 11.05
CA TYR A 81 1.77 14.09 10.26
C TYR A 81 0.92 13.05 11.00
N CYS A 82 -0.06 12.45 10.32
CA CYS A 82 -0.89 11.36 10.86
C CYS A 82 -0.40 10.00 10.38
N GLY A 83 -0.15 9.85 9.08
CA GLY A 83 0.29 8.60 8.47
C GLY A 83 0.05 8.55 6.97
N ASP A 84 0.45 7.44 6.36
CA ASP A 84 0.21 7.17 4.94
C ASP A 84 -1.07 6.32 4.75
N TYR A 85 -1.24 5.73 3.57
CA TYR A 85 -2.38 4.86 3.29
C TYR A 85 -2.43 3.62 4.19
N ASP A 86 -1.28 2.97 4.42
CA ASP A 86 -1.25 1.68 5.12
C ASP A 86 -1.57 1.89 6.60
N ASP A 87 -1.05 2.96 7.20
CA ASP A 87 -1.40 3.35 8.56
C ASP A 87 -2.91 3.68 8.69
N PHE A 88 -3.45 4.40 7.71
CA PHE A 88 -4.87 4.79 7.68
C PHE A 88 -5.80 3.58 7.52
N ASP A 89 -5.48 2.64 6.64
CA ASP A 89 -6.28 1.44 6.42
C ASP A 89 -6.28 0.57 7.69
N LEU A 90 -5.11 0.40 8.34
CA LEU A 90 -5.00 -0.27 9.62
C LEU A 90 -5.84 0.41 10.70
N ALA A 91 -5.75 1.74 10.84
CA ALA A 91 -6.54 2.49 11.81
C ALA A 91 -8.04 2.36 11.57
N ASN A 92 -8.47 2.28 10.30
CA ASN A 92 -9.86 2.03 9.95
C ASN A 92 -10.30 0.60 10.29
N GLU A 93 -9.44 -0.41 10.10
CA GLU A 93 -9.73 -1.81 10.46
C GLU A 93 -9.93 -2.02 11.95
N ILE A 94 -9.18 -1.32 12.79
CA ILE A 94 -9.28 -1.40 14.26
C ILE A 94 -10.21 -0.35 14.87
N ASP A 95 -11.02 0.34 14.05
CA ASP A 95 -11.95 1.42 14.46
C ASP A 95 -11.29 2.52 15.31
N ASN A 96 -10.03 2.85 15.03
CA ASN A 96 -9.23 3.83 15.75
C ASN A 96 -8.89 5.08 14.90
N LEU A 97 -9.74 5.38 13.92
CA LEU A 97 -9.49 6.43 12.93
C LEU A 97 -9.36 7.82 13.56
N GLU A 98 -10.16 8.12 14.59
CA GLU A 98 -10.14 9.42 15.25
C GLU A 98 -8.84 9.68 16.01
N VAL A 99 -8.27 8.64 16.65
CA VAL A 99 -6.97 8.76 17.33
C VAL A 99 -5.84 8.83 16.30
N PHE A 100 -5.91 8.06 15.22
CA PHE A 100 -4.96 8.14 14.11
C PHE A 100 -4.91 9.55 13.49
N LEU A 101 -6.08 10.15 13.27
CA LEU A 101 -6.21 11.52 12.77
C LEU A 101 -5.97 12.59 13.84
N LYS A 102 -5.63 12.19 15.07
CA LYS A 102 -5.33 13.05 16.23
C LYS A 102 -6.53 13.91 16.67
N LEU A 103 -7.75 13.48 16.34
CA LEU A 103 -9.03 14.15 16.67
C LEU A 103 -9.43 13.91 18.13
N GLU A 104 -9.14 12.72 18.64
CA GLU A 104 -9.35 12.36 20.04
C GLU A 104 -8.03 12.03 20.73
N ALA A 105 -7.97 12.28 22.04
CA ALA A 105 -6.87 11.77 22.86
C ALA A 105 -6.92 10.23 22.86
N PRO A 106 -5.76 9.54 22.83
CA PRO A 106 -5.73 8.08 22.95
C PRO A 106 -6.43 7.67 24.24
N LYS A 107 -7.54 6.93 24.14
CA LYS A 107 -8.15 6.30 25.30
C LYS A 107 -7.15 5.25 25.82
N PRO A 108 -6.95 5.12 27.15
CA PRO A 108 -6.21 3.99 27.69
C PRO A 108 -6.87 2.71 27.16
N VAL A 109 -6.13 1.91 26.41
CA VAL A 109 -6.63 0.66 25.83
C VAL A 109 -7.02 -0.23 27.01
N GLU A 110 -8.32 -0.32 27.30
CA GLU A 110 -8.86 -1.42 28.08
C GLU A 110 -8.73 -2.67 27.20
N VAL A 111 -7.58 -3.33 27.33
CA VAL A 111 -7.33 -4.66 26.80
C VAL A 111 -8.44 -5.56 27.34
N SER A 112 -9.47 -5.81 26.53
CA SER A 112 -10.43 -6.89 26.78
C SER A 112 -9.68 -8.20 26.49
N PRO A 113 -9.39 -9.05 27.49
CA PRO A 113 -8.70 -10.31 27.26
C PRO A 113 -9.73 -11.32 26.75
N ALA A 114 -10.07 -11.23 25.46
CA ALA A 114 -11.01 -12.15 24.85
C ALA A 114 -10.76 -12.30 23.35
N ASP A 115 -9.50 -12.54 22.94
CA ASP A 115 -9.19 -13.33 21.74
C ASP A 115 -7.74 -13.84 21.80
N GLU A 116 -7.37 -14.47 22.92
CA GLU A 116 -6.24 -15.42 22.96
C GLU A 116 -6.77 -16.83 22.67
N GLN A 117 -7.11 -17.11 21.40
CA GLN A 117 -7.22 -18.50 20.93
C GLN A 117 -5.86 -18.96 20.39
N GLN A 118 -5.08 -19.51 21.33
CA GLN A 118 -4.30 -20.74 21.21
C GLN A 118 -3.56 -20.99 19.88
N GLN A 119 -2.27 -20.65 19.84
CA GLN A 119 -1.25 -21.53 19.25
C GLN A 119 -0.02 -21.59 20.17
N LYS A 120 -0.02 -22.59 21.05
CA LYS A 120 1.12 -22.97 21.89
C LYS A 120 1.99 -23.98 21.15
N ASN A 121 3.29 -23.68 21.12
CA ASN A 121 4.46 -24.57 21.12
C ASN A 121 4.65 -25.55 19.93
N GLY A 122 5.84 -25.77 19.40
CA GLY A 122 7.15 -25.41 19.91
C GLY A 122 8.28 -25.83 18.97
N GLN A 123 9.45 -25.30 19.31
CA GLN A 123 10.73 -25.49 18.68
C GLN A 123 11.38 -26.80 19.13
N THR A 124 11.72 -27.69 18.17
CA THR A 124 12.79 -28.69 18.32
C THR A 124 13.24 -29.20 16.93
N GLU A 125 14.43 -28.79 16.47
CA GLU A 125 15.36 -29.67 15.76
C GLU A 125 16.27 -30.31 16.83
N PRO A 126 17.04 -31.41 16.60
CA PRO A 126 17.39 -32.08 15.34
C PRO A 126 17.23 -33.63 15.39
N GLU A 127 17.46 -34.32 14.28
CA GLU A 127 18.07 -35.67 14.23
C GLU A 127 18.56 -35.93 12.80
N GLU A 128 19.84 -36.28 12.70
CA GLU A 128 20.50 -36.75 11.49
C GLU A 128 20.11 -38.19 11.15
N GLY A 129 20.18 -38.57 9.88
CA GLY A 129 19.89 -39.93 9.43
C GLY A 129 20.21 -40.16 7.95
N ASP A 130 21.49 -40.40 7.70
CA ASP A 130 22.19 -41.00 6.56
C ASP A 130 21.40 -42.02 5.69
N GLY A 131 21.67 -42.05 4.37
CA GLY A 131 21.11 -43.07 3.46
C GLY A 131 21.23 -42.85 1.95
N ASP A 132 22.45 -42.61 1.46
CA ASP A 132 23.09 -43.07 0.19
C ASP A 132 22.29 -43.57 -1.05
N GLN A 133 22.58 -42.94 -2.21
CA GLN A 133 22.73 -43.43 -3.62
C GLN A 133 21.59 -44.27 -4.28
N VAL A 134 21.26 -44.22 -5.58
CA VAL A 134 22.08 -44.20 -6.81
C VAL A 134 21.21 -43.91 -8.06
N THR A 135 21.79 -43.21 -9.06
CA THR A 135 21.63 -43.36 -10.55
C THR A 135 20.24 -43.14 -11.22
N ALA A 136 20.08 -42.69 -12.47
CA ALA A 136 20.95 -42.61 -13.65
C ALA A 136 20.47 -41.50 -14.60
N ALA A 137 21.41 -41.00 -15.41
CA ALA A 137 21.21 -40.08 -16.53
C ALA A 137 20.56 -40.74 -17.75
N THR A 138 19.93 -39.93 -18.62
CA THR A 138 19.98 -39.93 -20.11
C THR A 138 19.03 -38.82 -20.60
N GLU A 139 19.54 -37.77 -21.25
CA GLU A 139 19.69 -37.59 -22.72
C GLU A 139 18.32 -37.50 -23.44
N GLU A 140 18.04 -36.69 -24.45
CA GLU A 140 18.61 -35.56 -25.22
C GLU A 140 17.54 -35.30 -26.32
N ALA A 141 17.48 -34.07 -26.85
CA ALA A 141 16.94 -33.70 -28.17
C ALA A 141 15.41 -33.95 -28.40
N ASP A 142 14.68 -33.34 -29.31
CA ASP A 142 14.76 -32.27 -30.32
C ASP A 142 13.25 -31.99 -30.58
N ASP A 143 12.77 -30.82 -30.98
CA ASP A 143 12.71 -30.41 -32.39
C ASP A 143 11.71 -29.24 -32.44
N GLU A 144 11.89 -28.48 -33.51
CA GLU A 144 11.38 -27.17 -33.83
C GLU A 144 9.85 -27.14 -34.07
N ASN A 145 9.27 -25.95 -34.22
CA ASN A 145 8.84 -25.45 -35.53
C ASN A 145 7.82 -24.29 -35.46
N LYS A 146 8.20 -23.22 -36.17
CA LYS A 146 7.40 -22.27 -36.98
C LYS A 146 6.35 -21.34 -36.37
N GLU A 147 6.73 -20.06 -36.44
CA GLU A 147 6.09 -19.04 -37.31
C GLU A 147 4.71 -19.41 -37.90
N ASN A 148 3.72 -18.56 -37.61
CA ASN A 148 2.81 -18.17 -38.67
C ASN A 148 2.56 -16.66 -38.62
N LYS A 149 2.69 -16.05 -39.79
CA LYS A 149 2.56 -14.63 -40.13
C LYS A 149 1.40 -14.52 -41.11
N THR A 150 0.84 -13.30 -41.24
CA THR A 150 -0.12 -12.84 -42.29
C THR A 150 -1.58 -13.23 -41.97
N GLU A 151 -2.59 -12.36 -42.10
CA GLU A 151 -2.82 -11.41 -43.19
C GLU A 151 -3.47 -10.07 -42.76
N GLU A 152 -3.00 -9.01 -43.42
CA GLU A 152 -3.67 -7.72 -43.58
C GLU A 152 -4.97 -7.90 -44.40
N GLY A 153 -6.10 -7.46 -43.84
CA GLY A 153 -7.34 -7.27 -44.58
C GLY A 153 -7.45 -5.82 -45.04
N ALA A 154 -7.23 -5.59 -46.33
CA ALA A 154 -7.52 -4.35 -47.03
C ALA A 154 -9.00 -3.97 -46.90
N ASN A 155 -9.28 -2.69 -46.61
CA ASN A 155 -10.60 -2.11 -46.76
C ASN A 155 -10.57 -1.23 -48.02
N GLU A 156 -11.31 -1.65 -49.03
CA GLU A 156 -11.46 -0.99 -50.33
C GLU A 156 -12.56 0.10 -50.26
N VAL A 157 -12.55 0.98 -51.26
CA VAL A 157 -13.46 2.11 -51.49
C VAL A 157 -14.82 1.63 -51.99
#